data_AF-X1F0G1-F1
#
_entry.id   AF-X1F0G1-F1
#
_cell.length_a   1.000
_cell.length_b   1.000
_cell.length_c   1.000
_cell.angle_alpha   90.00
_cell.angle_beta   90.00
_cell.angle_gamma   90.00
#
_symmetry.space_group_name_H-M   'P 1'
#
loop_
_entity.id
_entity.type
_entity.pdbx_description
1 polymer ?
#
loop_
_entity_poly.entity_id
_entity_poly.type
_entity_poly.pdbx_seq_one_letter_code
_entity_poly.pdbx_strand_id
1 'polypeptide(L)'
;LFQSFWWPLILTTAFTLLLLYARLFKPDYFRGVGGSGRPQALAEIHFPATGIVTIGILWGIMGEPWLAIVPLCYMGGGDSITGIIRSRVYGREVKGNWGSVGMLATCLIFAYFIQPYFIGAVGAVVATLAERFTKTTKYVDDNLTIPLSSALVMALLHTYFG
;
A
#
# COMPACT_ATOMS: atom_id res chain seq x y z
N LEU A 1 15.76 -6.21 13.19
CA LEU A 1 15.27 -5.90 11.83
C LEU A 1 16.14 -6.65 10.81
N PHE A 2 15.62 -6.98 9.61
CA PHE A 2 16.40 -7.69 8.58
C PHE A 2 17.62 -6.87 8.16
N GLN A 3 18.79 -7.52 8.01
CA GLN A 3 20.01 -6.87 7.55
C GLN A 3 20.14 -6.83 6.02
N SER A 4 19.29 -7.57 5.31
CA SER A 4 19.34 -7.70 3.85
C SER A 4 17.92 -7.78 3.29
N PHE A 5 17.72 -7.23 2.09
CA PHE A 5 16.44 -7.24 1.38
C PHE A 5 15.99 -8.64 0.93
N TRP A 6 16.92 -9.61 0.83
CA TRP A 6 16.60 -10.97 0.38
C TRP A 6 15.53 -11.65 1.21
N TRP A 7 15.60 -11.54 2.54
CA TRP A 7 14.62 -12.17 3.43
C TRP A 7 13.21 -11.58 3.27
N PRO A 8 13.00 -10.26 3.37
CA PRO A 8 11.72 -9.63 3.03
C PRO A 8 11.22 -9.99 1.63
N LEU A 9 12.10 -10.01 0.63
CA LEU A 9 11.73 -10.30 -0.75
C LEU A 9 11.25 -11.75 -0.92
N ILE A 10 11.97 -12.72 -0.35
CA ILE A 10 11.59 -14.14 -0.39
C ILE A 10 10.27 -14.35 0.33
N LEU A 11 10.10 -13.79 1.54
CA LEU A 11 8.88 -13.93 2.31
C LEU A 11 7.68 -13.31 1.59
N THR A 12 7.84 -12.12 1.03
CA THR A 12 6.78 -11.41 0.29
C THR A 12 6.42 -12.16 -1.00
N THR A 13 7.41 -12.71 -1.70
CA THR A 13 7.21 -13.52 -2.91
C THR A 13 6.50 -14.83 -2.58
N ALA A 14 6.96 -15.56 -1.56
CA ALA A 14 6.35 -16.80 -1.12
C ALA A 14 4.89 -16.58 -0.68
N PHE A 15 4.62 -15.49 0.04
CA PHE A 15 3.26 -15.12 0.44
C PHE A 15 2.38 -14.76 -0.76
N THR A 16 2.90 -14.02 -1.73
CA THR A 16 2.17 -13.71 -2.98
C THR A 16 1.83 -14.98 -3.74
N LEU A 17 2.77 -15.91 -3.88
CA LEU A 17 2.55 -17.21 -4.54
C LEU A 17 1.54 -18.07 -3.78
N LEU A 18 1.58 -18.08 -2.45
CA LEU A 18 0.61 -18.77 -1.61
C LEU A 18 -0.81 -18.25 -1.86
N LEU A 19 -0.99 -16.92 -1.90
CA LEU A 19 -2.30 -16.31 -2.17
C LEU A 19 -2.78 -16.58 -3.59
N LEU A 20 -1.87 -16.52 -4.56
CA LEU A 20 -2.18 -16.87 -5.95
C LEU A 20 -2.62 -18.33 -6.07
N TYR A 21 -1.88 -19.25 -5.46
CA TYR A 21 -2.23 -20.67 -5.42
C TYR A 21 -3.59 -20.88 -4.76
N ALA A 22 -3.82 -20.29 -3.59
CA ALA A 22 -5.07 -20.42 -2.89
C ALA A 22 -6.25 -19.87 -3.73
N ARG A 23 -6.05 -18.78 -4.47
CA ARG A 23 -7.07 -18.20 -5.36
C ARG A 23 -7.39 -19.11 -6.55
N LEU A 24 -6.39 -19.75 -7.15
CA LEU A 24 -6.55 -20.62 -8.31
C LEU A 24 -7.19 -21.97 -7.95
N PHE A 25 -6.80 -22.55 -6.81
CA PHE A 25 -7.18 -23.93 -6.45
C PHE A 25 -8.28 -24.00 -5.37
N LYS A 26 -8.47 -22.94 -4.59
CA LYS A 26 -9.46 -22.87 -3.51
C LYS A 26 -10.16 -21.49 -3.46
N PRO A 27 -10.80 -21.06 -4.56
CA PRO A 27 -11.42 -19.73 -4.66
C PRO A 27 -12.47 -19.47 -3.58
N ASP A 28 -13.14 -20.52 -3.08
CA ASP A 28 -14.16 -20.39 -2.03
C ASP A 28 -13.62 -19.89 -0.68
N TYR A 29 -12.33 -20.09 -0.36
CA TYR A 29 -11.75 -19.56 0.86
C TYR A 29 -11.62 -18.04 0.87
N PHE A 30 -11.72 -17.40 -0.31
CA PHE A 30 -11.68 -15.95 -0.45
C PHE A 30 -13.07 -15.30 -0.51
N ARG A 31 -14.15 -16.08 -0.33
CA ARG A 31 -15.51 -15.54 -0.24
C ARG A 31 -15.62 -14.63 0.98
N GLY A 32 -15.88 -13.35 0.73
CA GLY A 32 -15.99 -12.31 1.77
C GLY A 32 -14.70 -11.57 2.10
N VAL A 33 -13.56 -11.94 1.49
CA VAL A 33 -12.25 -11.30 1.75
C VAL A 33 -11.98 -10.10 0.81
N GLY A 34 -12.73 -9.98 -0.29
CA GLY A 34 -12.92 -8.71 -0.98
C GLY A 34 -14.21 -8.08 -0.48
N GLY A 35 -14.20 -6.81 -0.08
CA GLY A 35 -15.36 -6.09 0.44
C GLY A 35 -16.66 -6.41 -0.30
N SER A 36 -17.78 -6.37 0.44
CA SER A 36 -19.11 -6.95 0.16
C SER A 36 -19.73 -6.78 -1.25
N GLY A 37 -19.10 -6.04 -2.17
CA GLY A 37 -19.53 -5.84 -3.55
C GLY A 37 -18.56 -6.22 -4.67
N ARG A 38 -17.41 -6.87 -4.42
CA ARG A 38 -16.37 -7.08 -5.47
C ARG A 38 -15.98 -8.55 -5.71
N PRO A 39 -16.74 -9.32 -6.50
CA PRO A 39 -16.46 -10.74 -6.78
C PRO A 39 -15.17 -11.02 -7.57
N GLN A 40 -14.50 -10.00 -8.14
CA GLN A 40 -13.28 -10.16 -8.95
C GLN A 40 -12.05 -9.42 -8.42
N ALA A 41 -12.11 -8.81 -7.23
CA ALA A 41 -10.93 -8.10 -6.70
C ALA A 41 -9.79 -9.10 -6.42
N LEU A 42 -8.61 -8.83 -6.97
CA LEU A 42 -7.34 -9.51 -6.67
C LEU A 42 -6.50 -8.69 -5.67
N ALA A 43 -7.18 -7.86 -4.88
CA ALA A 43 -6.60 -6.89 -3.96
C ALA A 43 -5.60 -7.57 -3.01
N GLU A 44 -5.96 -8.77 -2.51
CA GLU A 44 -5.16 -9.59 -1.63
C GLU A 44 -3.83 -10.02 -2.25
N ILE A 45 -3.77 -10.21 -3.57
CA ILE A 45 -2.55 -10.57 -4.31
C ILE A 45 -1.78 -9.31 -4.70
N HIS A 46 -2.49 -8.26 -5.13
CA HIS A 46 -1.87 -7.01 -5.58
C HIS A 46 -1.02 -6.35 -4.48
N PHE A 47 -1.50 -6.35 -3.23
CA PHE A 47 -0.76 -5.75 -2.13
C PHE A 47 0.64 -6.38 -1.92
N PRO A 48 0.78 -7.68 -1.64
CA PRO A 48 2.11 -8.27 -1.48
C PRO A 48 2.90 -8.28 -2.80
N ALA A 49 2.24 -8.35 -3.97
CA ALA A 49 2.93 -8.19 -5.25
C ALA A 49 3.58 -6.80 -5.39
N THR A 50 2.94 -5.72 -4.91
CA THR A 50 3.60 -4.41 -4.86
C THR A 50 4.79 -4.40 -3.92
N GLY A 51 4.72 -5.14 -2.82
CA GLY A 51 5.85 -5.33 -1.91
C GLY A 51 7.06 -5.97 -2.60
N ILE A 52 6.85 -6.94 -3.49
CA ILE A 52 7.95 -7.52 -4.30
C ILE A 52 8.64 -6.43 -5.11
N VAL A 53 7.87 -5.56 -5.76
CA VAL A 53 8.38 -4.47 -6.60
C VAL A 53 9.12 -3.43 -5.76
N THR A 54 8.51 -2.94 -4.68
CA THR A 54 9.12 -1.88 -3.85
C THR A 54 10.35 -2.40 -3.12
N ILE A 55 10.33 -3.61 -2.55
CA ILE A 55 11.49 -4.22 -1.90
C ILE A 55 12.59 -4.50 -2.91
N GLY A 56 12.26 -5.11 -4.05
CA GLY A 56 13.25 -5.46 -5.08
C GLY A 56 13.96 -4.22 -5.65
N ILE A 57 13.22 -3.16 -5.95
CA ILE A 57 13.76 -1.95 -6.57
C ILE A 57 14.36 -1.02 -5.52
N LEU A 58 13.57 -0.57 -4.53
CA LEU A 58 14.00 0.51 -3.64
C LEU A 58 14.97 0.03 -2.57
N TRP A 59 14.78 -1.17 -2.03
CA TRP A 59 15.77 -1.74 -1.11
C TRP A 59 16.87 -2.49 -1.87
N GLY A 60 16.52 -3.34 -2.83
CA GLY A 60 17.51 -4.16 -3.55
C GLY A 60 18.45 -3.36 -4.45
N ILE A 61 17.94 -2.41 -5.22
CA ILE A 61 18.75 -1.62 -6.18
C ILE A 61 19.21 -0.31 -5.54
N MET A 62 18.32 0.46 -4.90
CA MET A 62 18.71 1.76 -4.31
C MET A 62 19.34 1.63 -2.93
N GLY A 63 19.27 0.47 -2.27
CA GLY A 63 19.88 0.25 -0.96
C GLY A 63 19.13 0.86 0.22
N GLU A 64 17.89 1.33 0.01
CA GLU A 64 17.13 2.12 0.98
C GLU A 64 15.89 1.35 1.50
N PRO A 65 15.99 0.67 2.65
CA PRO A 65 14.88 -0.14 3.18
C PRO A 65 13.61 0.66 3.44
N TRP A 66 13.76 1.88 3.96
CA TRP A 66 12.62 2.70 4.38
C TRP A 66 11.77 3.14 3.17
N LEU A 67 12.40 3.43 2.02
CA LEU A 67 11.70 3.76 0.77
C LEU A 67 10.83 2.60 0.29
N ALA A 68 11.23 1.35 0.55
CA ALA A 68 10.43 0.18 0.18
C ALA A 68 9.24 -0.06 1.11
N ILE A 69 9.44 0.13 2.43
CA ILE A 69 8.49 -0.28 3.47
C ILE A 69 7.44 0.79 3.76
N VAL A 70 7.83 2.06 3.84
CA VAL A 70 6.94 3.16 4.24
C VAL A 70 5.71 3.31 3.32
N PRO A 71 5.85 3.24 1.97
CA PRO A 71 4.70 3.23 1.06
C PRO A 71 3.72 2.07 1.30
N LEU A 72 4.22 0.90 1.66
CA LEU A 72 3.38 -0.26 2.01
C LEU A 72 2.61 0.00 3.32
N CYS A 73 3.24 0.67 4.28
CA CYS A 73 2.57 1.10 5.52
C CYS A 73 1.49 2.15 5.26
N TYR A 74 1.68 3.08 4.32
CA TYR A 74 0.66 4.06 3.94
C TYR A 74 -0.59 3.40 3.38
N MET A 75 -0.41 2.41 2.50
CA MET A 75 -1.54 1.63 2.02
C MET A 75 -2.17 0.84 3.18
N GLY A 76 -1.40 0.01 3.89
CA GLY A 76 -1.98 -0.92 4.87
C GLY A 76 -2.64 -0.21 6.05
N GLY A 77 -1.95 0.77 6.64
CA GLY A 77 -2.46 1.52 7.78
C GLY A 77 -3.44 2.63 7.39
N GLY A 78 -3.13 3.38 6.33
CA GLY A 78 -3.97 4.49 5.87
C GLY A 78 -5.33 4.03 5.33
N ASP A 79 -5.36 2.97 4.51
CA ASP A 79 -6.61 2.40 4.01
C ASP A 79 -7.43 1.74 5.13
N SER A 80 -6.78 1.08 6.09
CA SER A 80 -7.48 0.52 7.26
C SER A 80 -8.24 1.58 8.07
N ILE A 81 -7.59 2.72 8.36
CA ILE A 81 -8.23 3.85 9.05
C ILE A 81 -9.34 4.48 8.19
N THR A 82 -9.09 4.63 6.89
CA THR A 82 -10.09 5.10 5.93
C THR A 82 -11.33 4.21 5.93
N GLY A 83 -11.15 2.88 5.94
CA GLY A 83 -12.22 1.89 6.03
C GLY A 83 -13.04 2.01 7.32
N ILE A 84 -12.38 2.21 8.46
CA ILE A 84 -13.06 2.41 9.76
C ILE A 84 -13.89 3.70 9.74
N ILE A 85 -13.31 4.81 9.29
CA ILE A 85 -14.01 6.10 9.19
C ILE A 85 -15.17 5.99 8.21
N ARG A 86 -14.97 5.32 7.07
CA ARG A 86 -16.00 5.09 6.06
C ARG A 86 -17.19 4.32 6.61
N SER A 87 -16.92 3.24 7.34
CA SER A 87 -17.95 2.43 7.99
C SER A 87 -18.72 3.25 9.04
N ARG A 88 -18.04 4.02 9.89
CA ARG A 88 -18.70 4.76 11.01
C ARG A 88 -19.37 6.06 10.61
N VAL A 89 -18.76 6.85 9.72
CA VAL A 89 -19.23 8.20 9.37
C VAL A 89 -20.21 8.16 8.20
N TYR A 90 -19.93 7.34 7.19
CA TYR A 90 -20.74 7.33 5.97
C TYR A 90 -21.68 6.12 5.88
N GLY A 91 -21.38 5.01 6.57
CA GLY A 91 -22.22 3.80 6.55
C GLY A 91 -22.30 3.10 5.18
N ARG A 92 -21.48 3.52 4.21
CA ARG A 92 -21.45 2.98 2.84
C ARG A 92 -20.06 3.12 2.22
N GLU A 93 -19.77 2.35 1.18
CA GLU A 93 -18.49 2.42 0.45
C GLU A 93 -18.39 3.71 -0.38
N VAL A 94 -17.97 4.82 0.25
CA VAL A 94 -17.64 6.09 -0.41
C VAL A 94 -16.24 6.60 -0.05
N LYS A 95 -15.56 7.19 -1.03
CA LYS A 95 -14.29 7.91 -0.84
C LYS A 95 -14.57 9.34 -0.38
N GLY A 96 -14.88 9.49 0.90
CA GLY A 96 -15.28 10.77 1.51
C GLY A 96 -14.11 11.57 2.09
N ASN A 97 -14.30 12.88 2.29
CA ASN A 97 -13.28 13.78 2.85
C ASN A 97 -12.76 13.32 4.21
N TRP A 98 -13.63 12.82 5.09
CA TRP A 98 -13.24 12.33 6.42
C TRP A 98 -12.32 11.12 6.32
N GLY A 99 -12.52 10.25 5.32
CA GLY A 99 -11.64 9.12 5.05
C GLY A 99 -10.24 9.60 4.67
N SER A 100 -10.15 10.52 3.69
CA SER A 100 -8.87 11.08 3.23
C SER A 100 -8.14 11.86 4.35
N VAL A 101 -8.85 12.55 5.23
CA VAL A 101 -8.24 13.19 6.42
C VAL A 101 -7.64 12.15 7.37
N GLY A 102 -8.37 11.05 7.61
CA GLY A 102 -7.86 9.95 8.42
C GLY A 102 -6.62 9.32 7.82
N MET A 103 -6.64 9.02 6.52
CA MET A 103 -5.49 8.50 5.79
C MET A 103 -4.28 9.41 5.92
N LEU A 104 -4.45 10.71 5.64
CA LEU A 104 -3.35 11.68 5.69
C LEU A 104 -2.74 11.74 7.09
N ALA A 105 -3.58 11.83 8.13
CA ALA A 105 -3.11 11.86 9.51
C ALA A 105 -2.29 10.60 9.86
N THR A 106 -2.80 9.42 9.50
CA THR A 106 -2.09 8.15 9.74
C THR A 106 -0.78 8.06 8.96
N CYS A 107 -0.77 8.45 7.69
CA CYS A 107 0.44 8.43 6.88
C CYS A 107 1.48 9.45 7.36
N LEU A 108 1.07 10.63 7.84
CA LEU A 108 1.97 11.62 8.45
C LEU A 108 2.57 11.11 9.76
N ILE A 109 1.83 10.36 10.58
CA ILE A 109 2.39 9.71 11.77
C ILE A 109 3.50 8.73 11.37
N PHE A 110 3.28 7.90 10.34
CA PHE A 110 4.34 7.02 9.84
C PHE A 110 5.52 7.81 9.26
N ALA A 111 5.27 8.89 8.52
CA ALA A 111 6.31 9.75 7.97
C ALA A 111 7.17 10.41 9.07
N TYR A 112 6.57 10.73 10.22
CA TYR A 112 7.28 11.36 11.35
C TYR A 112 8.39 10.49 11.94
N PHE A 113 8.37 9.17 11.73
CA PHE A 113 9.44 8.29 12.21
C PHE A 113 10.58 8.10 11.20
N ILE A 114 10.53 8.79 10.05
CA ILE A 114 11.44 8.57 8.92
C ILE A 114 12.13 9.87 8.55
N GLN A 115 13.46 9.83 8.51
CA GLN A 115 14.28 10.94 8.02
C GLN A 115 14.70 10.67 6.58
N PRO A 116 14.62 11.66 5.66
CA PRO A 116 14.16 13.03 5.87
C PRO A 116 12.62 13.15 5.96
N TYR A 117 12.11 13.87 6.97
CA TYR A 117 10.66 13.98 7.21
C TYR A 117 9.84 14.46 6.02
N PHE A 118 10.39 15.40 5.24
CA PHE A 118 9.66 16.00 4.11
C PHE A 118 9.38 14.98 3.00
N ILE A 119 10.28 14.00 2.78
CA ILE A 119 10.10 12.98 1.75
C ILE A 119 8.92 12.08 2.12
N GLY A 120 8.87 11.63 3.38
CA GLY A 120 7.73 10.88 3.91
C GLY A 120 6.44 11.70 3.88
N ALA A 121 6.49 12.97 4.25
CA ALA A 121 5.31 13.84 4.24
C ALA A 121 4.73 14.04 2.83
N VAL A 122 5.58 14.24 1.82
CA VAL A 122 5.12 14.31 0.42
C VAL A 122 4.57 12.95 -0.03
N GLY A 123 5.21 11.85 0.35
CA GLY A 123 4.71 10.49 0.11
C GLY A 123 3.32 10.26 0.71
N ALA A 124 3.07 10.74 1.93
CA ALA A 124 1.78 10.65 2.61
C ALA A 124 0.68 11.45 1.88
N VAL A 125 1.00 12.63 1.37
CA VAL A 125 0.07 13.42 0.54
C VAL A 125 -0.24 12.69 -0.75
N VAL A 126 0.77 12.18 -1.45
CA VAL A 126 0.60 11.41 -2.70
C VAL A 126 -0.24 10.16 -2.46
N ALA A 127 0.02 9.41 -1.38
CA ALA A 127 -0.77 8.25 -1.00
C ALA A 127 -2.25 8.60 -0.78
N THR A 128 -2.53 9.70 -0.08
CA THR A 128 -3.89 10.17 0.17
C THR A 128 -4.60 10.60 -1.12
N LEU A 129 -3.88 11.27 -2.03
CA LEU A 129 -4.42 11.64 -3.34
C LEU A 129 -4.67 10.39 -4.19
N ALA A 130 -3.78 9.41 -4.17
CA ALA A 130 -3.96 8.14 -4.85
C ALA A 130 -5.20 7.40 -4.34
N GLU A 131 -5.42 7.31 -3.02
CA GLU A 131 -6.67 6.77 -2.47
C GLU A 131 -7.88 7.52 -3.00
N ARG A 132 -7.86 8.85 -2.94
CA ARG A 132 -8.98 9.70 -3.33
C ARG A 132 -9.38 9.53 -4.80
N PHE A 133 -8.41 9.45 -5.69
CA PHE A 133 -8.63 9.53 -7.14
C PHE A 133 -8.59 8.19 -7.87
N THR A 134 -7.98 7.16 -7.30
CA THR A 134 -7.95 5.84 -7.94
C THR A 134 -9.37 5.28 -8.04
N LYS A 135 -9.80 5.02 -9.27
CA LYS A 135 -11.03 4.27 -9.53
C LYS A 135 -10.67 2.79 -9.54
N THR A 136 -11.17 2.01 -8.58
CA THR A 136 -10.92 0.57 -8.60
C THR A 136 -11.55 -0.05 -9.84
N THR A 137 -10.71 -0.65 -10.68
CA THR A 137 -11.10 -1.46 -11.84
C THR A 137 -10.64 -2.90 -11.62
N LYS A 138 -10.96 -3.79 -12.55
CA LYS A 138 -10.53 -5.20 -12.49
C LYS A 138 -9.01 -5.37 -12.40
N TYR A 139 -8.25 -4.46 -13.01
CA TYR A 139 -6.78 -4.55 -13.13
C TYR A 139 -6.02 -3.54 -12.26
N VAL A 140 -6.67 -2.44 -11.88
CA VAL A 140 -6.04 -1.36 -11.10
C VAL A 140 -6.83 -1.17 -9.81
N ASP A 141 -6.13 -1.28 -8.70
CA ASP A 141 -6.69 -1.13 -7.36
C ASP A 141 -5.84 -0.18 -6.50
N ASP A 142 -6.42 0.24 -5.39
CA ASP A 142 -5.79 1.11 -4.38
C ASP A 142 -4.53 0.44 -3.82
N ASN A 143 -4.55 -0.90 -3.71
CA ASN A 143 -3.43 -1.75 -3.29
C ASN A 143 -2.22 -1.68 -4.22
N LEU A 144 -2.42 -1.29 -5.48
CA LEU A 144 -1.36 -1.10 -6.47
C LEU A 144 -0.93 0.37 -6.54
N THR A 145 -1.92 1.25 -6.68
CA THR A 145 -1.69 2.67 -6.94
C THR A 145 -1.10 3.41 -5.74
N ILE A 146 -1.57 3.14 -4.52
CA ILE A 146 -1.09 3.86 -3.33
C ILE A 146 0.39 3.57 -3.08
N PRO A 147 0.84 2.30 -2.94
CA PRO A 147 2.26 2.03 -2.69
C PRO A 147 3.14 2.50 -3.84
N LEU A 148 2.79 2.21 -5.10
CA LEU A 148 3.67 2.53 -6.22
C LEU A 148 3.80 4.04 -6.46
N SER A 149 2.71 4.80 -6.37
CA SER A 149 2.78 6.26 -6.59
C SER A 149 3.55 6.97 -5.49
N SER A 150 3.30 6.64 -4.22
CA SER A 150 4.03 7.22 -3.09
C SER A 150 5.49 6.79 -3.10
N ALA A 151 5.78 5.51 -3.35
CA ALA A 151 7.12 4.98 -3.52
C ALA A 151 7.90 5.69 -4.64
N LEU A 152 7.28 5.90 -5.80
CA LEU A 152 7.90 6.60 -6.93
C LEU A 152 8.28 8.04 -6.58
N VAL A 153 7.34 8.81 -6.01
CA VAL A 153 7.61 10.20 -5.64
C VAL A 153 8.66 10.29 -4.54
N MET A 154 8.59 9.41 -3.53
CA MET A 154 9.58 9.36 -2.46
C MET A 154 10.97 9.00 -2.99
N ALA A 155 11.07 8.02 -3.90
CA ALA A 155 12.33 7.63 -4.53
C ALA A 155 12.92 8.76 -5.38
N LEU A 156 12.11 9.45 -6.18
CA LEU A 156 12.56 10.62 -6.95
C LEU A 156 13.07 11.70 -6.01
N LEU A 157 12.32 12.08 -4.97
CA LEU A 157 12.77 13.06 -4.00
C LEU A 157 14.04 12.63 -3.29
N HIS A 158 14.22 11.36 -2.96
CA HIS A 158 15.46 10.86 -2.37
C HIS A 158 16.64 10.99 -3.33
N THR A 159 16.47 10.72 -4.61
CA THR A 159 17.58 10.84 -5.59
C THR A 159 18.06 12.28 -5.82
N TYR A 160 17.20 13.29 -5.58
CA TYR A 160 17.59 14.71 -5.70
C TYR A 160 17.96 15.34 -4.34
N PHE A 161 17.24 14.91 -3.30
CA PHE A 161 17.21 15.32 -1.88
C PHE A 161 18.26 14.72 -0.95
N GLY A 162 18.55 13.43 -1.15
CA GLY A 162 19.28 12.56 -0.22
C GLY A 162 20.76 12.47 -0.55
#